data_AF-A0A8S2ZA86-F1
#
_entry.id   AF-A0A8S2ZA86-F1
#
_cell.length_a   1.000
_cell.length_b   1.000
_cell.length_c   1.000
_cell.angle_alpha   90.00
_cell.angle_beta   90.00
_cell.angle_gamma   90.00
#
_symmetry.space_group_name_H-M   'P 1'
#
loop_
_entity.id
_entity.type
_entity.pdbx_description
1 polymer ?
#
loop_
_entity_poly.entity_id
_entity_poly.type
_entity_poly.pdbx_seq_one_letter_code
_entity_poly.pdbx_strand_id
1 'polypeptide(L)' 'NADDIRDLIINFLEGLKRKSKYVVVIQDYEPQGQGLAIRRGDVIILEEQTRANVSGYLFGYNERTGATGEFPSECVYVLP' A
#
# COMPACT_ATOMS: atom_id res chain seq x y z
N ASN A 1 -26.04 -1.89 -22.68
CA ASN A 1 -25.41 -0.64 -22.23
C ASN A 1 -24.21 -1.00 -21.37
N ALA A 2 -23.11 -1.37 -22.02
CA ALA A 2 -21.94 -1.94 -21.34
C ALA A 2 -21.02 -0.84 -20.78
N ASP A 3 -21.06 0.35 -21.38
CA ASP A 3 -20.24 1.50 -20.98
C ASP A 3 -20.69 2.07 -19.62
N ASP A 4 -21.99 2.21 -19.38
CA ASP A 4 -22.50 2.67 -18.07
C ASP A 4 -22.09 1.74 -16.90
N ILE A 5 -22.07 0.42 -17.14
CA ILE A 5 -21.65 -0.56 -16.13
C ILE A 5 -20.14 -0.46 -15.91
N ARG A 6 -19.36 -0.26 -16.98
CA ARG A 6 -17.91 -0.05 -16.90
C ARG A 6 -17.58 1.20 -16.09
N ASP A 7 -18.23 2.32 -16.38
CA ASP A 7 -17.96 3.60 -15.71
C ASP A 7 -18.34 3.54 -14.23
N LEU A 8 -19.42 2.84 -13.89
CA LEU A 8 -19.78 2.59 -12.50
C LEU A 8 -18.71 1.76 -11.77
N ILE A 9 -18.19 0.69 -12.39
CA ILE A 9 -17.13 -0.15 -11.81
C ILE A 9 -15.82 0.63 -11.63
N ILE A 10 -15.44 1.45 -12.62
CA ILE A 10 -14.23 2.30 -12.54
C ILE A 10 -14.35 3.26 -11.36
N ASN A 11 -15.47 3.96 -11.23
CA ASN A 11 -15.72 4.89 -10.13
C ASN A 11 -15.62 4.21 -8.75
N PHE A 12 -16.14 2.99 -8.62
CA PHE A 12 -16.01 2.22 -7.38
C PHE A 12 -14.56 1.83 -7.08
N LEU A 13 -13.83 1.29 -8.07
CA LEU A 13 -12.44 0.88 -7.89
C LEU A 13 -11.53 2.06 -7.51
N GLU A 14 -11.72 3.22 -8.11
CA GLU A 14 -10.99 4.44 -7.75
C GLU A 14 -11.32 4.89 -6.32
N GLY A 15 -12.61 4.86 -5.95
CA GLY A 15 -13.06 5.21 -4.61
C GLY A 15 -12.52 4.28 -3.51
N LEU A 16 -12.47 2.97 -3.79
CA LEU A 16 -11.93 1.97 -2.88
C LEU A 16 -10.40 2.12 -2.78
N LYS A 17 -9.68 2.22 -3.90
CA LYS A 17 -8.21 2.41 -3.93
C LYS A 17 -7.79 3.66 -3.16
N ARG A 18 -8.56 4.75 -3.25
CA ARG A 18 -8.29 5.99 -2.54
C ARG A 18 -8.56 5.89 -1.03
N LYS A 19 -9.41 4.97 -0.58
CA LYS A 19 -9.68 4.72 0.85
C LYS A 19 -8.86 3.57 1.42
N SER A 20 -8.32 2.70 0.58
CA SER A 20 -7.66 1.45 0.97
C SER A 20 -6.43 1.66 1.85
N LYS A 21 -6.51 1.17 3.09
CA LYS A 21 -5.41 1.19 4.05
C LYS A 21 -4.48 -0.01 3.88
N TYR A 22 -4.74 -0.90 2.92
CA TYR A 22 -4.02 -2.16 2.78
C TYR A 22 -3.19 -2.16 1.50
N VAL A 23 -1.91 -2.47 1.64
CA VAL A 23 -1.00 -2.67 0.51
C VAL A 23 -0.34 -4.03 0.60
N VAL A 24 -0.08 -4.63 -0.56
CA VAL A 24 0.62 -5.91 -0.65
C VAL A 24 2.02 -5.66 -1.16
N VAL A 25 3.00 -6.27 -0.52
CA VAL A 25 4.40 -6.16 -0.91
C VAL A 25 4.63 -7.02 -2.16
N ILE A 26 5.15 -6.39 -3.21
CA ILE A 26 5.46 -7.03 -4.50
C ILE A 26 6.96 -7.27 -4.68
N GLN A 27 7.81 -6.58 -3.91
CA GLN A 27 9.26 -6.70 -3.92
C GLN A 27 9.81 -6.74 -2.50
N ASP A 28 10.79 -7.62 -2.26
CA ASP A 28 11.48 -7.69 -0.97
C ASP A 28 12.29 -6.41 -0.73
N TYR A 29 12.26 -5.90 0.49
CA TYR A 29 13.07 -4.76 0.91
C TYR A 29 13.58 -4.98 2.34
N GLU A 30 14.89 -4.81 2.49
CA GLU A 30 15.59 -4.97 3.76
C GLU A 30 16.36 -3.66 4.07
N PRO A 31 15.91 -2.89 5.07
CA PRO A 31 16.48 -1.58 5.37
C PRO A 31 17.86 -1.70 6.04
N GLN A 32 18.78 -0.81 5.67
CA GLN A 32 20.09 -0.67 6.33
C GLN A 32 20.03 0.28 7.55
N GLY A 33 19.00 0.16 8.39
CA GLY A 33 18.78 1.09 9.50
C GLY A 33 17.37 1.02 10.10
N GLN A 34 16.84 2.18 10.48
CA GLN A 34 15.45 2.29 10.94
C GLN A 34 14.52 2.24 9.72
N GLY A 35 13.92 1.07 9.48
CA GLY A 35 12.95 0.86 8.41
C GLY A 35 12.20 -0.45 8.63
N LEU A 36 11.14 -0.66 7.86
CA LEU A 36 10.36 -1.89 7.89
C LEU A 36 10.92 -2.90 6.91
N ALA A 37 11.43 -4.03 7.42
CA ALA A 37 11.76 -5.17 6.58
C ALA A 37 10.48 -5.81 6.05
N ILE A 38 10.37 -5.92 4.73
CA ILE A 38 9.17 -6.39 4.03
C ILE A 38 9.54 -7.48 3.03
N ARG A 39 8.67 -8.49 2.91
CA ARG A 39 8.84 -9.58 1.94
C ARG A 39 7.65 -9.66 1.00
N ARG A 40 7.89 -10.07 -0.23
CA ARG A 40 6.88 -10.28 -1.24
C ARG A 40 5.76 -11.19 -0.71
N GLY A 41 4.53 -10.70 -0.82
CA GLY A 41 3.33 -11.35 -0.29
C GLY A 41 2.92 -10.87 1.10
N ASP A 42 3.75 -10.07 1.79
CA ASP A 42 3.35 -9.44 3.05
C ASP A 42 2.22 -8.43 2.82
N VAL A 43 1.31 -8.35 3.78
CA VAL A 43 0.25 -7.33 3.82
C VAL A 43 0.67 -6.27 4.82
N ILE A 44 0.66 -5.01 4.38
CA ILE A 44 0.97 -3.86 5.20
C ILE A 44 -0.27 -2.98 5.35
N ILE A 45 -0.55 -2.57 6.57
CA ILE A 45 -1.57 -1.59 6.90
C ILE A 45 -0.92 -0.20 6.95
N LEU A 46 -1.29 0.67 6.02
CA LEU A 46 -0.85 2.05 5.96
C LEU A 46 -1.44 2.87 7.09
N GLU A 47 -0.62 3.72 7.70
CA GLU A 47 -1.09 4.72 8.63
C GLU A 47 -1.66 5.95 7.88
N GLU A 48 -2.77 6.50 8.38
CA GLU A 48 -3.66 7.41 7.65
C GLU A 48 -3.00 8.76 7.27
N GLN A 49 -1.87 9.11 7.89
CA GLN A 49 -1.14 10.36 7.64
C GLN A 49 -0.01 10.25 6.60
N THR A 50 0.41 9.04 6.20
CA THR A 50 1.68 8.89 5.45
C THR A 50 1.51 8.83 3.93
N ARG A 51 0.27 8.84 3.43
CA ARG A 51 0.00 8.81 1.98
C ARG A 51 0.55 10.02 1.19
N ALA A 52 1.04 11.05 1.89
CA ALA A 52 1.41 12.34 1.31
C ALA A 52 2.88 12.74 1.53
N ASN A 53 3.77 11.83 1.92
CA ASN A 53 5.20 12.16 1.85
C ASN A 53 5.66 12.08 0.39
N VAL A 54 5.92 13.26 -0.17
CA VAL A 54 6.47 13.55 -1.51
C VAL A 54 7.81 12.81 -1.78
N SER A 55 8.33 12.07 -0.80
CA SER A 55 9.62 11.39 -0.79
C SER A 55 9.59 9.94 -1.32
N GLY A 56 8.44 9.39 -1.70
CA GLY A 56 8.36 8.01 -2.23
C GLY A 56 8.43 6.90 -1.18
N TYR A 57 8.36 7.24 0.11
CA TYR A 57 8.31 6.31 1.23
C TYR A 57 6.93 6.33 1.90
N LEU A 58 6.49 5.17 2.35
CA LEU A 58 5.25 4.95 3.10
C LEU A 58 5.60 4.41 4.48
N PHE A 59 4.72 4.65 5.44
CA PHE A 59 4.83 4.10 6.79
C PHE A 59 3.62 3.22 7.07
N GLY A 60 3.86 2.09 7.71
CA GLY A 60 2.80 1.16 8.02
C GLY A 60 3.22 0.04 8.95
N TYR A 61 2.26 -0.82 9.21
CA TYR A 61 2.36 -2.00 10.05
C TYR A 61 2.37 -3.27 9.19
N ASN A 62 3.38 -4.11 9.34
CA ASN A 62 3.44 -5.40 8.67
C ASN A 62 2.72 -6.47 9.53
N GLU A 63 1.61 -6.99 9.02
CA GLU A 63 0.78 -7.99 9.72
C GLU A 63 1.55 -9.29 10.03
N ARG A 64 2.51 -9.68 9.17
CA ARG A 64 3.26 -10.92 9.35
C ARG A 64 4.31 -10.82 10.46
N THR A 65 5.01 -9.69 10.56
CA THR A 65 6.11 -9.50 11.52
C THR A 65 5.69 -8.77 12.78
N GLY A 66 4.55 -8.08 12.75
CA GLY A 66 4.11 -7.20 13.82
C GLY A 66 4.95 -5.93 13.96
N ALA A 67 5.83 -5.64 12.99
CA ALA A 67 6.70 -4.47 13.03
C ALA A 67 6.06 -3.28 12.31
N THR A 68 6.36 -2.08 12.80
CA THR A 68 6.02 -0.81 12.15
C THR A 68 7.28 -0.12 11.66
N GLY A 69 7.19 0.54 10.51
CA GLY A 69 8.32 1.31 9.99
C GLY A 69 8.04 1.90 8.62
N GLU A 70 9.04 2.60 8.10
CA GLU A 70 9.01 3.14 6.75
C GLU A 70 9.52 2.14 5.71
N PHE A 71 8.96 2.18 4.52
CA PHE A 71 9.35 1.36 3.39
C PHE A 71 9.07 2.11 2.07
N PRO A 72 9.74 1.73 0.97
CA PRO A 72 9.55 2.41 -0.32
C PRO A 72 8.20 2.07 -0.95
N SER A 73 7.55 3.07 -1.53
CA SER A 73 6.23 2.94 -2.16
C SER A 73 6.23 2.07 -3.42
N GLU A 74 7.37 1.99 -4.11
CA GLU A 74 7.57 1.16 -5.30
C GLU A 74 7.55 -0.34 -5.00
N CYS A 75 7.82 -0.73 -3.75
CA CYS A 75 7.84 -2.13 -3.35
C CYS A 75 6.44 -2.68 -3.05
N VAL A 76 5.39 -1.86 -3.14
CA VAL A 76 4.02 -2.24 -2.74
C VAL A 76 2.96 -1.94 -3.81
N TYR A 77 1.89 -2.72 -3.77
CA TYR A 77 0.70 -2.56 -4.58
C TYR A 77 -0.51 -2.21 -3.70
N VAL A 78 -1.19 -1.12 -4.02
CA VAL A 78 -2.42 -0.70 -3.31
C VAL A 78 -3.58 -1.55 -3.78
N LEU A 79 -4.19 -2.29 -2.86
CA LEU A 79 -5.41 -3.03 -3.14
C LEU A 79 -6.55 -2.03 -3.36
N PRO A 80 -7.31 -2.11 -4.47
CA PRO A 80 -8.53 -1.34 -4.65
C PRO A 80 -9.50 -1.64 -3.52
#